data_AF-A0A2T5PC18-F1
#
_entry.id   AF-A0A2T5PC18-F1
#
_cell.length_a   1.000
_cell.length_b   1.000
_cell.length_c   1.000
_cell.angle_alpha   90.00
_cell.angle_beta   90.00
_cell.angle_gamma   90.00
#
_symmetry.space_group_name_H-M   'P 1'
#
loop_
_entity.id
_entity.type
_entity.pdbx_description
1 polymer ?
#
loop_
_entity_poly.entity_id
_entity_poly.type
_entity_poly.pdbx_seq_one_letter_code
_entity_poly.pdbx_strand_id
1 'polypeptide(L)'
;MIHAGYLKGHLEMLDTHAPWMSDAQKQAHAESQATEVMKSIRLQQQTGKVVPPVIIPIGAPPAGAPSAPDSAAAVAATAAPQPTPVSAPPVVASETLTPPPAPDTQQKLMVALAGALAQDEQATGNHQGTDLRVVGNQDFVAGTYVMEGGSYSIQVTAKGADLLVIEPNRSSLYRRQTDGSYQFHNRNTGSTFSLRVEDERTLLLDRVPSSGRPTRMLRERAFRADLHSNSEALQEIAERYRQRALSDPEDAQLWTLCSAAAYKRSISDDAENARYARQIAASIRQILVSSSNPCPDAISAEHW
;
A
#
# COMPACT_ATOMS: atom_id res chain seq x y z
N MET A 1 -11.45 7.57 -20.61
CA MET A 1 -12.05 6.63 -19.64
C MET A 1 -11.90 7.10 -18.19
N ILE A 2 -10.71 7.49 -17.71
CA ILE A 2 -10.47 7.92 -16.31
C ILE A 2 -11.42 9.05 -15.85
N HIS A 3 -11.61 10.08 -16.68
CA HIS A 3 -12.49 11.22 -16.34
C HIS A 3 -13.95 10.81 -16.07
N ALA A 4 -14.55 9.97 -16.92
CA ALA A 4 -15.93 9.54 -16.78
C ALA A 4 -16.15 8.66 -15.53
N GLY A 5 -15.20 7.76 -15.25
CA GLY A 5 -15.23 6.94 -14.04
C GLY A 5 -15.10 7.77 -12.76
N TYR A 6 -14.17 8.75 -12.77
CA TYR A 6 -14.02 9.67 -11.64
C TYR A 6 -15.29 10.47 -11.38
N LEU A 7 -15.86 11.05 -12.44
CA LEU A 7 -17.06 11.88 -12.34
C LEU A 7 -18.23 11.10 -11.73
N LYS A 8 -18.48 9.87 -12.21
CA LYS A 8 -19.54 9.00 -11.69
C LYS A 8 -19.36 8.71 -10.19
N GLY A 9 -18.18 8.25 -9.78
CA GLY A 9 -17.93 7.93 -8.36
C GLY A 9 -17.98 9.16 -7.46
N HIS A 10 -17.56 10.32 -7.95
CA HIS A 10 -17.61 11.56 -7.18
C HIS A 10 -19.05 12.07 -7.01
N LEU A 11 -19.91 11.89 -8.01
CA LEU A 11 -21.33 12.20 -7.90
C LEU A 11 -22.03 11.30 -6.86
N GLU A 12 -21.78 9.99 -6.88
CA GLU A 12 -22.33 9.05 -5.88
C GLU A 12 -21.88 9.43 -4.44
N MET A 13 -20.63 9.87 -4.30
CA MET A 13 -20.10 10.38 -3.03
C MET A 13 -20.83 11.67 -2.59
N LEU A 14 -21.05 12.63 -3.50
CA LEU A 14 -21.78 13.87 -3.20
C LEU A 14 -23.26 13.63 -2.89
N ASP A 15 -23.89 12.62 -3.48
CA ASP A 15 -25.26 12.23 -3.14
C ASP A 15 -25.39 11.77 -1.68
N THR A 16 -24.35 11.10 -1.18
CA THR A 16 -24.31 10.61 0.21
C THR A 16 -23.88 11.71 1.18
N HIS A 17 -22.85 12.47 0.85
CA HIS A 17 -22.17 13.37 1.77
C HIS A 17 -22.58 14.83 1.68
N ALA A 18 -23.22 15.24 0.58
CA ALA A 18 -23.69 16.60 0.36
C ALA A 18 -25.14 16.64 -0.16
N PRO A 19 -26.12 16.02 0.54
CA PRO A 19 -27.51 15.96 0.09
C PRO A 19 -28.18 17.34 -0.01
N TRP A 20 -27.59 18.38 0.59
CA TRP A 20 -28.06 19.77 0.50
C TRP A 20 -27.66 20.48 -0.81
N MET A 21 -26.76 19.90 -1.60
CA MET A 21 -26.39 20.44 -2.91
C MET A 21 -27.41 20.02 -3.97
N SER A 22 -27.79 20.95 -4.86
CA SER A 22 -28.56 20.59 -6.05
C SER A 22 -27.73 19.75 -7.02
N ASP A 23 -28.37 18.98 -7.89
CA ASP A 23 -27.67 18.14 -8.88
C ASP A 23 -26.71 18.96 -9.76
N ALA A 24 -27.12 20.18 -10.14
CA ALA A 24 -26.26 21.11 -10.87
C ALA A 24 -25.01 21.54 -10.07
N GLN A 25 -25.15 21.77 -8.77
CA GLN A 25 -24.02 22.09 -7.89
C GLN A 25 -23.10 20.88 -7.71
N LYS A 26 -23.67 19.67 -7.55
CA LYS A 26 -22.88 18.43 -7.44
C LYS A 26 -22.09 18.17 -8.71
N GLN A 27 -22.73 18.32 -9.87
CA GLN A 27 -22.09 18.20 -11.18
C GLN A 27 -20.93 19.18 -11.33
N ALA A 28 -21.17 20.47 -11.05
CA ALA A 28 -20.12 21.50 -11.17
C ALA A 28 -18.94 21.24 -10.21
N HIS A 29 -19.20 20.80 -8.99
CA HIS A 29 -18.15 20.44 -8.04
C HIS A 29 -17.36 19.21 -8.52
N ALA A 30 -18.06 18.15 -8.96
CA ALA A 30 -17.44 16.93 -9.47
C ALA A 30 -16.57 17.20 -10.70
N GLU A 31 -17.01 18.04 -11.64
CA GLU A 31 -16.23 18.45 -12.81
C GLU A 31 -15.00 19.27 -12.44
N SER A 32 -15.14 20.19 -11.48
CA SER A 32 -14.02 21.00 -10.99
C SER A 32 -12.96 20.12 -10.32
N GLN A 33 -13.40 19.18 -9.48
CA GLN A 33 -12.50 18.25 -8.82
C GLN A 33 -11.86 17.28 -9.83
N ALA A 34 -12.61 16.78 -10.81
CA ALA A 34 -12.08 15.96 -11.90
C ALA A 34 -10.99 16.69 -12.69
N THR A 35 -11.18 17.99 -12.92
CA THR A 35 -10.18 18.84 -13.61
C THR A 35 -8.87 18.92 -12.83
N GLU A 36 -8.91 19.13 -11.52
CA GLU A 36 -7.71 19.17 -10.66
C GLU A 36 -7.01 17.81 -10.59
N VAL A 37 -7.77 16.71 -10.53
CA VAL A 37 -7.22 15.35 -10.60
C VAL A 37 -6.51 15.12 -11.92
N MET A 38 -7.11 15.51 -13.05
CA MET A 38 -6.48 15.36 -14.36
C MET A 38 -5.23 16.24 -14.52
N LYS A 39 -5.18 17.43 -13.90
CA LYS A 39 -3.96 18.26 -13.85
C LYS A 39 -2.83 17.57 -13.08
N SER A 40 -3.14 17.03 -11.89
CA SER A 40 -2.17 16.30 -11.06
C SER A 40 -1.62 15.07 -11.79
N ILE A 41 -2.48 14.27 -12.43
CA ILE A 41 -2.06 13.10 -13.21
C ILE A 41 -1.13 13.51 -14.36
N ARG A 42 -1.45 14.57 -15.12
CA ARG A 42 -0.58 15.07 -16.19
C ARG A 42 0.77 15.53 -15.65
N LEU A 43 0.78 16.24 -14.52
CA LEU A 43 2.02 16.72 -13.93
C LEU A 43 2.89 15.57 -13.41
N GLN A 44 2.27 14.54 -12.84
CA GLN A 44 2.96 13.31 -12.44
C GLN A 44 3.58 12.60 -13.65
N GLN A 45 2.86 12.51 -14.77
CA GLN A 45 3.38 11.94 -16.02
C GLN A 45 4.55 12.75 -16.59
N GLN A 46 4.54 14.08 -16.44
CA GLN A 46 5.60 14.95 -16.93
C GLN A 46 6.85 14.94 -16.05
N THR A 47 6.68 14.83 -14.73
CA THR A 47 7.76 15.01 -13.76
C THR A 47 8.31 13.71 -13.19
N GLY A 48 7.62 12.59 -13.38
CA GLY A 48 7.92 11.32 -12.72
C GLY A 48 7.68 11.34 -11.20
N LYS A 49 7.21 12.45 -10.63
CA LYS A 49 7.00 12.62 -9.19
C LYS A 49 5.51 12.55 -8.85
N VAL A 50 5.19 12.00 -7.69
CA VAL A 50 3.81 12.00 -7.17
C VAL A 50 3.39 13.44 -6.88
N VAL A 51 2.37 13.92 -7.59
CA VAL A 51 1.78 15.25 -7.38
C VAL A 51 0.38 15.07 -6.83
N PRO A 52 0.09 15.45 -5.57
CA PRO A 52 -1.26 15.34 -5.03
C PRO A 52 -2.22 16.30 -5.75
N PRO A 53 -3.46 15.89 -6.05
CA PRO A 53 -4.45 16.79 -6.61
C PRO A 53 -4.87 17.84 -5.59
N VAL A 54 -5.17 19.04 -6.06
CA VAL A 54 -5.79 20.07 -5.22
C VAL A 54 -7.22 19.62 -4.91
N ILE A 55 -7.56 19.60 -3.62
CA ILE A 55 -8.90 19.26 -3.16
C ILE A 55 -9.72 20.54 -3.08
N ILE A 56 -10.82 20.58 -3.82
CA ILE A 56 -11.80 21.65 -3.76
C ILE A 56 -12.72 21.33 -2.58
N PRO A 57 -12.78 22.19 -1.54
CA PRO A 57 -13.61 21.92 -0.38
C PRO A 57 -15.09 21.95 -0.77
N ILE A 58 -15.86 21.00 -0.25
CA ILE A 58 -17.33 21.06 -0.30
C ILE A 58 -17.77 22.22 0.61
N GLY A 59 -18.55 23.15 0.07
CA GLY A 59 -19.06 24.29 0.84
C GLY A 59 -19.92 23.83 2.02
N ALA A 60 -19.92 24.62 3.10
CA ALA A 60 -20.75 24.34 4.26
C ALA A 60 -22.24 24.29 3.86
N PRO A 61 -23.05 23.41 4.47
CA PRO A 61 -24.49 23.40 4.26
C PRO A 61 -25.10 24.77 4.61
N PRO A 62 -26.07 25.26 3.83
CA PRO A 62 -26.78 26.48 4.19
C PRO A 62 -27.50 26.30 5.53
N ALA A 63 -27.62 27.38 6.31
CA ALA A 63 -28.33 27.35 7.58
C ALA A 63 -29.78 26.87 7.36
N GLY A 64 -30.14 25.74 7.98
CA GLY A 64 -31.45 25.10 7.82
C GLY A 64 -31.51 23.98 6.77
N ALA A 65 -30.39 23.60 6.15
CA ALA A 65 -30.34 22.38 5.34
C ALA A 65 -30.68 21.15 6.20
N PRO A 66 -31.42 20.18 5.66
CA PRO A 66 -31.69 18.93 6.36
C PRO A 66 -30.36 18.27 6.71
N SER A 67 -30.13 18.04 8.01
CA SER A 67 -28.98 17.27 8.49
C SER A 67 -29.03 15.89 7.84
N ALA A 68 -27.88 15.39 7.37
CA ALA A 68 -27.79 14.04 6.85
C ALA A 68 -28.42 13.07 7.88
N PRO A 69 -29.27 12.12 7.45
CA PRO A 69 -29.92 11.22 8.39
C PRO A 69 -28.86 10.50 9.22
N ASP A 70 -28.97 10.59 10.55
CA ASP A 70 -28.11 9.85 11.47
C ASP A 70 -28.16 8.37 11.06
N SER A 71 -27.05 7.87 10.53
CA SER A 71 -26.96 6.53 9.91
C SER A 71 -27.02 5.38 10.93
N ALA A 72 -27.57 5.63 12.12
CA ALA A 72 -27.66 4.68 13.23
C ALA A 72 -29.06 4.06 13.43
N ALA A 73 -30.09 4.47 12.69
CA ALA A 73 -31.46 3.98 12.93
C ALA A 73 -32.27 3.72 11.65
N ALA A 74 -31.92 2.69 10.87
CA ALA A 74 -32.79 2.19 9.81
C ALA A 74 -32.57 0.69 9.52
N VAL A 75 -32.90 -0.17 10.48
CA VAL A 75 -33.24 -1.58 10.21
C VAL A 75 -34.50 -1.94 11.01
N ALA A 76 -35.66 -1.47 10.55
CA ALA A 76 -36.95 -2.01 10.99
C ALA A 76 -38.06 -1.71 9.97
N ALA A 77 -38.43 -2.78 9.25
CA ALA A 77 -39.76 -3.12 8.73
C ALA A 77 -40.63 -2.04 8.06
N THR A 78 -40.78 -2.15 6.73
CA THR A 78 -42.08 -1.95 6.06
C THR A 78 -42.21 -2.90 4.88
N ALA A 79 -43.18 -3.82 4.94
CA ALA A 79 -43.64 -4.62 3.81
C ALA A 79 -44.49 -3.73 2.89
N ALA A 80 -44.17 -3.71 1.59
CA ALA A 80 -44.96 -3.02 0.57
C ALA A 80 -45.80 -4.02 -0.26
N PRO A 81 -47.04 -3.65 -0.67
CA PRO A 81 -47.94 -4.51 -1.42
C PRO A 81 -47.54 -4.64 -2.90
N GLN A 82 -47.87 -5.79 -3.50
CA GLN A 82 -47.69 -6.09 -4.92
C GLN A 82 -48.45 -5.09 -5.83
N PRO A 83 -47.83 -4.58 -6.91
CA PRO A 83 -48.55 -3.84 -7.93
C PRO A 83 -49.25 -4.76 -8.94
N THR A 84 -50.49 -4.42 -9.27
CA THR A 84 -51.29 -4.97 -10.36
C THR A 84 -50.72 -4.65 -11.75
N PRO A 85 -50.98 -5.46 -12.78
CA PRO A 85 -50.42 -5.28 -14.12
C PRO A 85 -51.10 -4.13 -14.88
N VAL A 86 -50.29 -3.22 -15.44
CA VAL A 86 -50.74 -2.15 -16.34
C VAL A 86 -50.29 -2.47 -17.76
N SER A 87 -51.20 -2.25 -18.71
CA SER A 87 -51.07 -2.47 -20.15
C SER A 87 -49.85 -1.80 -20.79
N ALA A 88 -49.33 -2.48 -21.82
CA ALA A 88 -48.15 -2.11 -22.60
C ALA A 88 -48.30 -0.80 -23.42
N PRO A 89 -47.24 0.04 -23.51
CA PRO A 89 -47.14 1.12 -24.47
C PRO A 89 -46.54 0.67 -25.83
N PRO A 90 -46.69 1.47 -26.91
CA PRO A 90 -46.33 1.06 -28.26
C PRO A 90 -44.82 1.09 -28.54
N VAL A 91 -44.42 0.20 -29.45
CA VAL A 91 -43.07 -0.01 -29.98
C VAL A 91 -42.56 1.26 -30.66
N VAL A 92 -41.44 1.80 -30.17
CA VAL A 92 -40.63 2.84 -30.83
C VAL A 92 -39.37 2.21 -31.39
N ALA A 93 -38.99 2.68 -32.58
CA ALA A 93 -37.98 2.14 -33.48
C ALA A 93 -36.57 1.98 -32.87
N SER A 94 -35.87 0.93 -33.32
CA SER A 94 -34.49 0.61 -32.97
C SER A 94 -33.50 1.68 -33.44
N GLU A 95 -32.76 2.27 -32.51
CA GLU A 95 -31.52 2.99 -32.80
C GLU A 95 -30.38 1.99 -33.00
N THR A 96 -29.68 2.15 -34.13
CA THR A 96 -28.50 1.39 -34.53
C THR A 96 -27.33 1.70 -33.60
N LEU A 97 -26.92 0.74 -32.77
CA LEU A 97 -25.66 0.83 -32.01
C LEU A 97 -24.45 0.86 -32.96
N THR A 98 -23.62 1.89 -32.81
CA THR A 98 -22.28 1.94 -33.39
C THR A 98 -21.34 0.93 -32.72
N PRO A 99 -20.45 0.26 -33.48
CA PRO A 99 -19.53 -0.73 -32.93
C PRO A 99 -18.46 -0.07 -32.04
N PRO A 100 -17.94 -0.78 -31.02
CA PRO A 100 -16.89 -0.28 -30.15
C PRO A 100 -15.57 -0.07 -30.92
N PRO A 101 -14.71 0.88 -30.48
CA PRO A 101 -13.43 1.15 -31.13
C PRO A 101 -12.46 -0.03 -31.01
N ALA A 102 -11.61 -0.19 -32.02
CA ALA A 102 -10.66 -1.29 -32.15
C ALA A 102 -9.61 -1.35 -31.00
N PRO A 103 -9.12 -2.56 -30.65
CA PRO A 103 -8.29 -2.84 -29.47
C PRO A 103 -6.91 -2.12 -29.42
N ASP A 104 -6.42 -1.59 -30.54
CA ASP A 104 -5.08 -0.97 -30.62
C ASP A 104 -4.91 0.31 -29.79
N THR A 105 -6.02 0.96 -29.40
CA THR A 105 -5.97 2.25 -28.68
C THR A 105 -5.75 2.09 -27.18
N GLN A 106 -6.18 0.95 -26.59
CA GLN A 106 -5.93 0.64 -25.17
C GLN A 106 -4.49 0.14 -24.92
N GLN A 107 -3.90 -0.55 -25.90
CA GLN A 107 -2.55 -1.11 -25.77
C GLN A 107 -1.45 -0.03 -25.83
N LYS A 108 -1.65 1.04 -26.63
CA LYS A 108 -0.71 2.19 -26.70
C LYS A 108 -0.68 3.07 -25.45
N LEU A 109 -1.76 3.12 -24.67
CA LEU A 109 -1.82 3.96 -23.47
C LEU A 109 -1.13 3.32 -22.26
N MET A 110 -1.01 1.98 -22.22
CA MET A 110 -0.41 1.26 -21.09
C MET A 110 1.11 1.11 -21.21
N VAL A 111 1.66 1.06 -22.43
CA VAL A 111 3.12 1.02 -22.66
C VAL A 111 3.80 2.36 -22.31
N ALA A 112 3.09 3.49 -22.44
CA ALA A 112 3.62 4.80 -22.09
C ALA A 112 3.76 5.04 -20.56
N LEU A 113 3.05 4.27 -19.73
CA LEU A 113 3.09 4.41 -18.27
C LEU A 113 4.22 3.59 -17.63
N ALA A 114 4.68 2.53 -18.30
CA ALA A 114 5.78 1.67 -17.83
C ALA A 114 7.19 2.24 -18.13
N GLY A 115 7.33 3.09 -19.15
CA GLY A 115 8.63 3.67 -19.54
C GLY A 115 9.12 4.83 -18.66
N ALA A 116 8.25 5.45 -17.85
CA ALA A 116 8.56 6.66 -17.09
C ALA A 116 9.18 6.41 -15.70
N LEU A 117 9.29 5.15 -15.25
CA LEU A 117 9.74 4.79 -13.90
C LEU A 117 11.17 4.23 -13.83
N ALA A 118 11.88 4.10 -14.96
CA ALA A 118 13.17 3.40 -15.05
C ALA A 118 14.40 4.33 -15.14
N GLN A 119 14.29 5.63 -14.83
CA GLN A 119 15.40 6.59 -14.98
C GLN A 119 15.49 7.56 -13.80
N ASP A 120 15.76 7.08 -12.58
CA ASP A 120 16.18 7.99 -11.50
C ASP A 120 17.03 7.33 -10.41
N GLU A 121 18.08 6.60 -10.80
CA GLU A 121 18.98 5.98 -9.82
C GLU A 121 20.46 6.23 -10.10
N GLN A 122 20.88 7.50 -10.25
CA GLN A 122 22.28 7.90 -10.07
C GLN A 122 22.42 9.35 -9.58
N ALA A 123 22.30 9.57 -8.27
CA ALA A 123 23.07 10.61 -7.55
C ALA A 123 22.81 10.55 -6.05
N THR A 124 23.73 10.02 -5.25
CA THR A 124 24.14 10.64 -3.96
C THR A 124 25.35 9.93 -3.34
N GLY A 125 26.45 10.70 -3.27
CA GLY A 125 27.26 10.88 -2.05
C GLY A 125 27.83 9.67 -1.32
N ASN A 126 29.08 9.34 -1.61
CA ASN A 126 29.95 8.45 -0.83
C ASN A 126 30.19 8.99 0.60
N HIS A 127 29.74 8.24 1.61
CA HIS A 127 30.41 8.15 2.91
C HIS A 127 30.86 6.70 3.14
N GLN A 128 32.00 6.34 2.55
CA GLN A 128 32.72 5.10 2.85
C GLN A 128 33.52 5.30 4.14
N GLY A 129 33.00 4.78 5.25
CA GLY A 129 33.77 4.45 6.45
C GLY A 129 33.83 2.93 6.60
N THR A 130 34.76 2.29 5.90
CA THR A 130 35.06 0.86 6.06
C THR A 130 36.05 0.71 7.21
N ASP A 131 35.55 0.53 8.42
CA ASP A 131 36.34 0.02 9.53
C ASP A 131 35.82 -1.38 9.86
N LEU A 132 36.25 -2.35 9.05
CA LEU A 132 36.05 -3.77 9.33
C LEU A 132 37.03 -4.15 10.43
N ARG A 133 36.56 -4.24 11.67
CA ARG A 133 37.38 -4.70 12.80
C ARG A 133 36.87 -6.05 13.26
N VAL A 134 37.72 -7.07 13.09
CA VAL A 134 37.50 -8.42 13.60
C VAL A 134 37.52 -8.38 15.13
N VAL A 135 36.35 -8.42 15.77
CA VAL A 135 36.20 -8.50 17.23
C VAL A 135 35.79 -9.92 17.60
N GLY A 136 36.75 -10.86 17.58
CA GLY A 136 36.59 -12.23 18.07
C GLY A 136 35.58 -13.10 17.30
N ASN A 137 36.06 -13.90 16.35
CA ASN A 137 35.38 -14.98 15.59
C ASN A 137 34.02 -14.70 14.92
N GLN A 138 33.45 -13.50 15.06
CA GLN A 138 32.31 -13.05 14.25
C GLN A 138 32.59 -11.64 13.73
N ASP A 139 32.54 -11.51 12.40
CA ASP A 139 32.81 -10.25 11.71
C ASP A 139 31.61 -9.32 11.85
N PHE A 140 31.66 -8.48 12.89
CA PHE A 140 30.72 -7.38 13.05
C PHE A 140 31.10 -6.23 12.11
N VAL A 141 30.10 -5.70 11.39
CA VAL A 141 30.27 -4.51 10.56
C VAL A 141 29.47 -3.34 11.15
N ALA A 142 30.16 -2.24 11.45
CA ALA A 142 29.50 -1.02 11.90
C ALA A 142 28.52 -0.47 10.84
N GLY A 143 27.43 0.14 11.31
CA GLY A 143 26.46 0.79 10.43
C GLY A 143 25.07 0.92 11.03
N THR A 144 24.13 1.37 10.20
CA THR A 144 22.71 1.43 10.52
C THR A 144 22.08 0.06 10.27
N TYR A 145 21.29 -0.40 11.22
CA TYR A 145 20.50 -1.62 11.15
C TYR A 145 19.02 -1.27 11.29
N VAL A 146 18.18 -1.92 10.49
CA VAL A 146 16.73 -1.70 10.42
C VAL A 146 16.03 -2.99 10.80
N MET A 147 14.97 -2.88 11.60
CA MET A 147 14.13 -4.03 11.99
C MET A 147 13.48 -4.65 10.75
N GLU A 148 13.49 -5.99 10.66
CA GLU A 148 12.71 -6.72 9.65
C GLU A 148 11.22 -6.35 9.80
N GLY A 149 10.55 -5.96 8.72
CA GLY A 149 9.18 -5.41 8.75
C GLY A 149 9.06 -3.89 8.98
N GLY A 150 10.18 -3.20 9.21
CA GLY A 150 10.34 -1.76 8.95
C GLY A 150 9.51 -0.79 9.80
N SER A 151 10.14 -0.23 10.84
CA SER A 151 9.76 1.07 11.44
C SER A 151 10.82 1.61 12.42
N TYR A 152 11.73 0.74 12.85
CA TYR A 152 12.76 1.05 13.83
C TYR A 152 14.16 0.81 13.26
N SER A 153 15.08 1.73 13.53
CA SER A 153 16.48 1.63 13.15
C SER A 153 17.40 2.06 14.28
N ILE A 154 18.60 1.47 14.30
CA ILE A 154 19.68 1.80 15.24
C ILE A 154 20.99 1.94 14.48
N GLN A 155 21.86 2.81 14.96
CA GLN A 155 23.25 2.84 14.51
C GLN A 155 24.11 2.07 15.51
N VAL A 156 24.91 1.12 15.02
CA VAL A 156 25.82 0.31 15.85
C VAL A 156 27.25 0.58 15.44
N THR A 157 28.10 0.88 16.42
CA THR A 157 29.52 1.14 16.24
C THR A 157 30.35 0.30 17.22
N ALA A 158 31.54 -0.13 16.81
CA ALA A 158 32.46 -0.85 17.68
C ALA A 158 33.14 0.12 18.66
N LYS A 159 33.25 -0.27 19.93
CA LYS A 159 33.96 0.48 20.97
C LYS A 159 34.88 -0.46 21.75
N GLY A 160 36.04 -0.77 21.16
CA GLY A 160 36.95 -1.78 21.70
C GLY A 160 36.34 -3.17 21.58
N ALA A 161 36.18 -3.87 22.70
CA ALA A 161 35.51 -5.16 22.75
C ALA A 161 33.98 -5.06 22.87
N ASP A 162 33.44 -3.86 23.06
CA ASP A 162 32.02 -3.60 23.27
C ASP A 162 31.36 -2.99 22.02
N LEU A 163 30.02 -2.91 22.01
CA LEU A 163 29.25 -2.23 20.98
C LEU A 163 28.54 -1.00 21.55
N LEU A 164 28.65 0.12 20.86
CA LEU A 164 27.85 1.32 21.15
C LEU A 164 26.66 1.35 20.19
N VAL A 165 25.46 1.19 20.75
CA VAL A 165 24.19 1.32 20.05
C VAL A 165 23.65 2.73 20.24
N ILE A 166 23.33 3.41 19.14
CA ILE A 166 22.83 4.78 19.10
C ILE A 166 21.41 4.74 18.53
N GLU A 167 20.47 5.15 19.37
CA GLU A 167 19.05 5.37 19.08
C GLU A 167 18.80 6.90 19.04
N PRO A 168 17.68 7.38 18.48
CA PRO A 168 17.45 8.83 18.31
C PRO A 168 17.64 9.69 19.57
N ASN A 169 17.29 9.16 20.75
CA ASN A 169 17.33 9.88 22.01
C ASN A 169 18.27 9.25 23.05
N ARG A 170 19.09 8.25 22.66
CA ARG A 170 19.89 7.49 23.61
C ARG A 170 21.11 6.84 22.96
N SER A 171 22.19 6.75 23.73
CA SER A 171 23.29 5.84 23.42
C SER A 171 23.47 4.83 24.54
N SER A 172 23.63 3.57 24.17
CA SER A 172 23.69 2.43 25.07
C SER A 172 24.95 1.62 24.78
N LEU A 173 25.81 1.45 25.78
CA LEU A 173 27.01 0.62 25.66
C LEU A 173 26.66 -0.82 26.00
N TYR A 174 26.68 -1.69 25.00
CA TYR A 174 26.47 -3.12 25.12
C TYR A 174 27.82 -3.80 25.37
N ARG A 175 27.94 -4.43 26.54
CA ARG A 175 29.17 -5.09 26.97
C ARG A 175 29.23 -6.52 26.51
N ARG A 176 30.37 -6.94 25.95
CA ARG A 176 30.56 -8.33 25.50
C ARG A 176 30.48 -9.30 26.67
N GLN A 177 29.81 -10.42 26.45
CA GLN A 177 29.63 -11.51 27.39
C GLN A 177 30.51 -12.70 26.99
N THR A 178 30.61 -13.70 27.88
CA THR A 178 31.38 -14.92 27.64
C THR A 178 30.78 -15.81 26.55
N ASP A 179 29.46 -15.73 26.32
CA ASP A 179 28.72 -16.46 25.28
C ASP A 179 28.77 -15.78 23.89
N GLY A 180 29.53 -14.68 23.77
CA GLY A 180 29.64 -13.90 22.53
C GLY A 180 28.48 -12.91 22.29
N SER A 181 27.46 -12.90 23.14
CA SER A 181 26.44 -11.85 23.11
C SER A 181 26.99 -10.53 23.67
N TYR A 182 26.30 -9.44 23.39
CA TYR A 182 26.54 -8.15 24.01
C TYR A 182 25.31 -7.75 24.82
N GLN A 183 25.48 -7.26 26.04
CA GLN A 183 24.36 -6.94 26.91
C GLN A 183 24.41 -5.52 27.46
N PHE A 184 23.24 -4.92 27.58
CA PHE A 184 23.04 -3.59 28.15
C PHE A 184 21.95 -3.64 29.22
N HIS A 185 22.27 -3.16 30.43
CA HIS A 185 21.30 -3.04 31.52
C HIS A 185 20.74 -1.62 31.61
N ASN A 186 19.43 -1.48 31.40
CA ASN A 186 18.73 -0.21 31.51
C ASN A 186 18.24 0.01 32.95
N ARG A 187 18.98 0.83 33.71
CA ARG A 187 18.66 1.14 35.11
C ARG A 187 17.28 1.77 35.33
N ASN A 188 16.76 2.49 34.34
CA ASN A 188 15.45 3.17 34.46
C ASN A 188 14.28 2.17 34.44
N THR A 189 14.43 1.05 33.71
CA THR A 189 13.37 0.04 33.53
C THR A 189 13.68 -1.28 34.21
N GLY A 190 14.85 -1.41 34.85
CA GLY A 190 15.34 -2.66 35.44
C GLY A 190 15.56 -3.80 34.44
N SER A 191 15.51 -3.51 33.13
CA SER A 191 15.55 -4.54 32.08
C SER A 191 16.94 -4.66 31.47
N THR A 192 17.35 -5.89 31.17
CA THR A 192 18.57 -6.17 30.41
C THR A 192 18.22 -6.54 28.99
N PHE A 193 18.94 -5.97 28.03
CA PHE A 193 18.81 -6.23 26.60
C PHE A 193 20.06 -6.95 26.11
N SER A 194 19.89 -7.84 25.14
CA SER A 194 20.94 -8.62 24.51
C SER A 194 20.97 -8.33 23.02
N LEU A 195 22.18 -8.31 22.46
CA LEU A 195 22.46 -8.18 21.04
C LEU A 195 23.43 -9.29 20.66
N ARG A 196 23.09 -10.07 19.63
CA ARG A 196 23.96 -11.10 19.07
C ARG A 196 24.20 -10.81 17.59
N VAL A 197 25.45 -10.95 17.15
CA VAL A 197 25.78 -10.90 15.73
C VAL A 197 25.47 -12.28 15.16
N GLU A 198 24.59 -12.35 14.17
CA GLU A 198 24.33 -13.62 13.49
C GLU A 198 25.28 -13.77 12.29
N ASP A 199 25.40 -12.71 11.50
CA ASP A 199 26.31 -12.58 10.36
C ASP A 199 26.73 -11.10 10.16
N GLU A 200 27.53 -10.80 9.14
CA GLU A 200 28.04 -9.46 8.82
C GLU A 200 26.96 -8.38 8.59
N ARG A 201 25.72 -8.81 8.33
CA ARG A 201 24.59 -7.95 7.94
C ARG A 201 23.42 -8.08 8.91
N THR A 202 23.44 -9.04 9.83
CA THR A 202 22.32 -9.38 10.69
C THR A 202 22.68 -9.29 12.17
N LEU A 203 21.87 -8.53 12.91
CA LEU A 203 21.85 -8.56 14.37
C LEU A 203 20.55 -9.18 14.88
N LEU A 204 20.65 -9.90 16.00
CA LEU A 204 19.52 -10.39 16.77
C LEU A 204 19.42 -9.62 18.07
N LEU A 205 18.26 -9.00 18.32
CA LEU A 205 17.96 -8.26 19.55
C LEU A 205 16.99 -9.07 20.41
N ASP A 206 17.25 -9.14 21.71
CA ASP A 206 16.40 -9.84 22.67
C ASP A 206 16.41 -9.16 24.05
N ARG A 207 15.48 -9.55 24.92
CA ARG A 207 15.49 -9.21 26.35
C ARG A 207 16.14 -10.35 27.15
N VAL A 208 16.67 -10.06 28.33
CA VAL A 208 17.19 -11.06 29.28
C VAL A 208 16.35 -11.03 30.57
N PRO A 209 15.74 -12.16 30.98
CA PRO A 209 15.64 -13.43 30.24
C PRO A 209 14.84 -13.26 28.94
N SER A 210 15.09 -14.15 27.97
CA SER A 210 14.41 -14.12 26.68
C SER A 210 12.90 -14.25 26.86
N SER A 211 12.14 -13.41 26.15
CA SER A 211 10.68 -13.43 26.17
C SER A 211 10.05 -14.04 24.91
N GLY A 212 10.85 -14.64 24.02
CA GLY A 212 10.34 -15.23 22.78
C GLY A 212 11.41 -15.34 21.68
N ARG A 213 10.97 -15.19 20.42
CA ARG A 213 11.88 -15.16 19.26
C ARG A 213 12.60 -13.81 19.22
N PRO A 214 13.95 -13.78 19.10
CA PRO A 214 14.70 -12.53 18.95
C PRO A 214 14.24 -11.73 17.72
N THR A 215 14.27 -10.41 17.86
CA THR A 215 14.01 -9.48 16.76
C THR A 215 15.23 -9.45 15.84
N ARG A 216 15.00 -9.70 14.54
CA ARG A 216 16.04 -9.63 13.51
C ARG A 216 16.17 -8.20 12.99
N MET A 217 17.42 -7.73 12.88
CA MET A 217 17.76 -6.42 12.33
C MET A 217 18.75 -6.61 11.18
N LEU A 218 18.43 -6.03 10.03
CA LEU A 218 19.25 -6.09 8.82
C LEU A 218 19.99 -4.77 8.61
N ARG A 219 21.26 -4.83 8.24
CA ARG A 219 22.04 -3.64 7.91
C ARG A 219 21.38 -2.90 6.75
N GLU A 220 21.25 -1.57 6.83
CA GLU A 220 20.42 -0.75 5.92
C GLU A 220 20.66 -1.05 4.42
N ARG A 221 21.90 -1.27 3.99
CA ARG A 221 22.18 -1.65 2.59
C ARG A 221 21.63 -3.02 2.21
N ALA A 222 21.77 -4.01 3.09
CA ALA A 222 21.21 -5.34 2.90
C ALA A 222 19.68 -5.29 2.95
N PHE A 223 19.13 -4.57 3.93
CA PHE A 223 17.70 -4.31 4.05
C PHE A 223 17.11 -3.67 2.78
N ARG A 224 17.75 -2.65 2.21
CA ARG A 224 17.32 -2.02 0.96
C ARG A 224 17.39 -2.98 -0.23
N ALA A 225 18.44 -3.80 -0.33
CA ALA A 225 18.56 -4.80 -1.40
C ALA A 225 17.47 -5.89 -1.29
N ASP A 226 17.19 -6.35 -0.07
CA ASP A 226 16.13 -7.34 0.19
C ASP A 226 14.74 -6.76 -0.07
N LEU A 227 14.49 -5.51 0.35
CA LEU A 227 13.25 -4.82 0.02
C LEU A 227 13.08 -4.64 -1.49
N HIS A 228 14.15 -4.25 -2.19
CA HIS A 228 14.10 -4.03 -3.63
C HIS A 228 13.82 -5.34 -4.38
N SER A 229 14.57 -6.41 -4.09
CA SER A 229 14.35 -7.72 -4.73
C SER A 229 12.96 -8.30 -4.46
N ASN A 230 12.44 -8.15 -3.23
CA ASN A 230 11.07 -8.54 -2.92
C ASN A 230 10.04 -7.66 -3.66
N SER A 231 10.29 -6.37 -3.78
CA SER A 231 9.43 -5.44 -4.51
C SER A 231 9.38 -5.79 -6.01
N GLU A 232 10.53 -6.03 -6.65
CA GLU A 232 10.61 -6.46 -8.06
C GLU A 232 9.84 -7.75 -8.31
N ALA A 233 10.07 -8.79 -7.49
CA ALA A 233 9.36 -10.06 -7.62
C ALA A 233 7.83 -9.90 -7.48
N LEU A 234 7.37 -9.02 -6.58
CA LEU A 234 5.94 -8.73 -6.41
C LEU A 234 5.36 -7.90 -7.56
N GLN A 235 6.13 -6.98 -8.14
CA GLN A 235 5.72 -6.25 -9.34
C GLN A 235 5.58 -7.20 -10.54
N GLU A 236 6.47 -8.17 -10.69
CA GLU A 236 6.34 -9.21 -11.72
C GLU A 236 5.06 -10.05 -11.54
N ILE A 237 4.69 -10.37 -10.30
CA ILE A 237 3.42 -11.05 -10.00
C ILE A 237 2.23 -10.17 -10.39
N ALA A 238 2.28 -8.88 -10.04
CA ALA A 238 1.23 -7.92 -10.39
C ALA A 238 1.04 -7.81 -11.92
N GLU A 239 2.14 -7.73 -12.65
CA GLU A 239 2.13 -7.68 -14.12
C GLU A 239 1.56 -8.97 -14.72
N ARG A 240 1.91 -10.13 -14.17
CA ARG A 240 1.37 -11.42 -14.62
C ARG A 240 -0.15 -11.50 -14.48
N TYR A 241 -0.70 -11.03 -13.36
CA TYR A 241 -2.15 -10.95 -13.18
C TYR A 241 -2.79 -9.90 -14.09
N ARG A 242 -2.11 -8.78 -14.34
CA ARG A 242 -2.58 -7.79 -15.32
C ARG A 242 -2.70 -8.40 -16.71
N GLN A 243 -1.71 -9.18 -17.14
CA GLN A 243 -1.74 -9.89 -18.43
C GLN A 243 -2.87 -10.93 -18.46
N ARG A 244 -3.11 -11.66 -17.38
CA ARG A 244 -4.27 -12.58 -17.28
C ARG A 244 -5.59 -11.84 -17.46
N ALA A 245 -5.76 -10.68 -16.84
CA ALA A 245 -6.97 -9.87 -16.99
C ALA A 245 -7.21 -9.45 -18.46
N LEU A 246 -6.17 -9.35 -19.28
CA LEU A 246 -6.27 -9.05 -20.71
C LEU A 246 -6.59 -10.29 -21.55
N SER A 247 -6.03 -11.46 -21.20
CA SER A 247 -6.21 -12.70 -21.94
C SER A 247 -7.45 -13.50 -21.55
N ASP A 248 -8.02 -13.22 -20.38
CA ASP A 248 -9.16 -13.92 -19.79
C ASP A 248 -10.27 -12.91 -19.42
N PRO A 249 -11.14 -12.56 -20.39
CA PRO A 249 -12.14 -11.52 -20.20
C PRO A 249 -13.30 -11.95 -19.29
N GLU A 250 -13.55 -13.25 -19.12
CA GLU A 250 -14.61 -13.76 -18.23
C GLU A 250 -14.26 -13.49 -16.76
N ASP A 251 -12.99 -13.64 -16.40
CA ASP A 251 -12.47 -13.39 -15.05
C ASP A 251 -11.63 -12.09 -14.96
N ALA A 252 -11.78 -11.16 -15.91
CA ALA A 252 -10.97 -9.94 -15.96
C ALA A 252 -11.02 -9.11 -14.67
N GLN A 253 -12.20 -9.02 -14.04
CA GLN A 253 -12.36 -8.30 -12.77
C GLN A 253 -11.58 -9.00 -11.63
N LEU A 254 -11.62 -10.33 -11.58
CA LEU A 254 -10.88 -11.12 -10.61
C LEU A 254 -9.37 -10.91 -10.77
N TRP A 255 -8.86 -11.06 -12.00
CA TRP A 255 -7.44 -10.90 -12.27
C TRP A 255 -6.94 -9.48 -12.03
N THR A 256 -7.78 -8.47 -12.28
CA THR A 256 -7.47 -7.07 -11.95
C THR A 256 -7.32 -6.86 -10.45
N LEU A 257 -8.20 -7.46 -9.63
CA LEU A 257 -8.11 -7.38 -8.17
C LEU A 257 -6.85 -8.07 -7.64
N CYS A 258 -6.49 -9.25 -8.18
CA CYS A 258 -5.24 -9.94 -7.83
C CYS A 258 -4.00 -9.13 -8.21
N SER A 259 -4.00 -8.49 -9.39
CA SER A 259 -2.93 -7.58 -9.81
C SER A 259 -2.78 -6.41 -8.85
N ALA A 260 -3.89 -5.79 -8.44
CA ALA A 260 -3.87 -4.69 -7.48
C ALA A 260 -3.32 -5.10 -6.11
N ALA A 261 -3.70 -6.29 -5.59
CA ALA A 261 -3.17 -6.80 -4.34
C ALA A 261 -1.64 -7.03 -4.39
N ALA A 262 -1.15 -7.69 -5.45
CA ALA A 262 0.29 -7.91 -5.64
C ALA A 262 1.06 -6.58 -5.77
N TYR A 263 0.52 -5.64 -6.55
CA TYR A 263 1.15 -4.33 -6.71
C TYR A 263 1.19 -3.58 -5.38
N LYS A 264 0.10 -3.55 -4.62
CA LYS A 264 0.07 -2.90 -3.30
C LYS A 264 1.12 -3.49 -2.37
N ARG A 265 1.25 -4.82 -2.34
CA ARG A 265 2.27 -5.52 -1.56
C ARG A 265 3.69 -5.10 -1.94
N SER A 266 3.93 -4.76 -3.21
CA SER A 266 5.25 -4.33 -3.67
C SER A 266 5.66 -2.91 -3.25
N ILE A 267 4.70 -2.04 -2.91
CA ILE A 267 4.94 -0.60 -2.65
C ILE A 267 4.58 -0.15 -1.24
N SER A 268 3.98 -1.02 -0.43
CA SER A 268 3.49 -0.70 0.91
C SER A 268 4.20 -1.55 1.96
N ASP A 269 4.19 -1.07 3.21
CA ASP A 269 4.58 -1.88 4.35
C ASP A 269 3.57 -3.01 4.62
N ASP A 270 3.95 -3.96 5.48
CA ASP A 270 3.15 -5.15 5.80
C ASP A 270 1.79 -4.79 6.42
N ALA A 271 1.71 -3.74 7.23
CA ALA A 271 0.49 -3.38 7.94
C ALA A 271 -0.55 -2.71 7.01
N GLU A 272 -0.09 -1.85 6.10
CA GLU A 272 -0.91 -1.29 5.04
C GLU A 272 -1.32 -2.37 4.02
N ASN A 273 -0.38 -3.20 3.59
CA ASN A 273 -0.66 -4.33 2.70
C ASN A 273 -1.70 -5.29 3.31
N ALA A 274 -1.58 -5.68 4.57
CA ALA A 274 -2.52 -6.59 5.22
C ALA A 274 -3.95 -6.03 5.26
N ARG A 275 -4.10 -4.72 5.50
CA ARG A 275 -5.42 -4.06 5.45
C ARG A 275 -5.99 -4.08 4.03
N TYR A 276 -5.18 -3.74 3.04
CA TYR A 276 -5.61 -3.73 1.64
C TYR A 276 -5.93 -5.13 1.11
N ALA A 277 -5.09 -6.12 1.43
CA ALA A 277 -5.28 -7.52 1.04
C ALA A 277 -6.61 -8.07 1.56
N ARG A 278 -6.99 -7.78 2.81
CA ARG A 278 -8.31 -8.16 3.36
C ARG A 278 -9.47 -7.48 2.63
N GLN A 279 -9.33 -6.22 2.25
CA GLN A 279 -10.34 -5.50 1.47
C GLN A 279 -10.51 -6.14 0.09
N ILE A 280 -9.41 -6.43 -0.61
CA ILE A 280 -9.44 -7.08 -1.92
C ILE A 280 -10.00 -8.50 -1.80
N ALA A 281 -9.59 -9.28 -0.81
CA ALA A 281 -10.12 -10.62 -0.58
C ALA A 281 -11.65 -10.61 -0.38
N ALA A 282 -12.17 -9.65 0.41
CA ALA A 282 -13.61 -9.46 0.59
C ALA A 282 -14.32 -9.15 -0.75
N SER A 283 -13.75 -8.31 -1.60
CA SER A 283 -14.28 -8.02 -2.94
C SER A 283 -14.22 -9.25 -3.86
N ILE A 284 -13.13 -10.02 -3.83
CA ILE A 284 -12.99 -11.23 -4.65
C ILE A 284 -14.03 -12.29 -4.23
N ARG A 285 -14.30 -12.45 -2.93
CA ARG A 285 -15.32 -13.38 -2.44
C ARG A 285 -16.74 -13.04 -2.89
N GLN A 286 -17.00 -11.80 -3.31
CA GLN A 286 -18.30 -11.40 -3.86
C GLN A 286 -18.49 -11.82 -5.33
N ILE A 287 -17.39 -12.07 -6.05
CA ILE A 287 -17.41 -12.44 -7.47
C ILE A 287 -17.11 -13.93 -7.69
N LEU A 288 -16.37 -14.58 -6.79
CA LEU A 288 -16.07 -16.00 -6.88
C LEU A 288 -17.22 -16.88 -6.38
N VAL A 289 -17.42 -17.99 -7.09
CA VAL A 289 -18.29 -19.09 -6.65
C VAL A 289 -17.55 -20.03 -5.70
N SER A 290 -16.23 -20.16 -5.85
CA SER A 290 -15.37 -21.01 -4.99
C SER A 290 -14.83 -20.26 -3.78
N SER A 291 -14.61 -20.96 -2.67
CA SER A 291 -13.94 -20.43 -1.48
C SER A 291 -12.41 -20.44 -1.53
N SER A 292 -11.81 -20.99 -2.59
CA SER A 292 -10.35 -21.04 -2.76
C SER A 292 -9.77 -19.70 -3.17
N ASN A 293 -8.60 -19.37 -2.63
CA ASN A 293 -7.84 -18.18 -3.02
C ASN A 293 -7.33 -18.31 -4.47
N PRO A 294 -7.76 -17.45 -5.40
CA PRO A 294 -7.36 -17.51 -6.81
C PRO A 294 -5.95 -16.95 -7.06
N CYS A 295 -5.38 -16.22 -6.10
CA CYS A 295 -4.06 -15.59 -6.22
C CYS A 295 -3.24 -15.64 -4.92
N PRO A 296 -2.77 -16.83 -4.51
CA PRO A 296 -2.07 -17.04 -3.23
C PRO A 296 -0.70 -16.36 -3.11
N ASP A 297 -0.12 -15.95 -4.24
CA ASP A 297 1.12 -15.18 -4.34
C ASP A 297 0.88 -13.66 -4.17
N ALA A 298 -0.33 -13.18 -4.48
CA ALA A 298 -0.76 -11.79 -4.24
C ALA A 298 -1.39 -11.59 -2.86
N ILE A 299 -2.23 -12.54 -2.42
CA ILE A 299 -2.96 -12.51 -1.15
C ILE A 299 -2.54 -13.74 -0.35
N SER A 300 -1.88 -13.54 0.78
CA SER A 300 -1.46 -14.67 1.64
C SER A 300 -2.67 -15.41 2.21
N ALA A 301 -2.49 -16.67 2.61
CA ALA A 301 -3.54 -17.46 3.24
C ALA A 301 -4.08 -16.84 4.54
N GLU A 302 -3.27 -16.03 5.24
CA GLU A 302 -3.70 -15.30 6.45
C GLU A 302 -4.69 -14.18 6.14
N HIS A 303 -4.65 -13.61 4.93
CA HIS A 303 -5.48 -12.46 4.54
C HIS A 303 -6.61 -12.84 3.59
N TRP A 304 -6.66 -14.09 3.14
CA TRP A 304 -7.70 -14.62 2.27
C TRP A 304 -9.01 -14.82 3.00
#